data_AF-A0A519DQ54-F1
#
_entry.id   AF-A0A519DQ54-F1
#
_cell.length_a   1.000
_cell.length_b   1.000
_cell.length_c   1.000
_cell.angle_alpha   90.00
_cell.angle_beta   90.00
_cell.angle_gamma   90.00
#
_symmetry.space_group_name_H-M   'P 1'
#
loop_
_entity.id
_entity.type
_entity.pdbx_description
1 polymer ?
#
loop_
_entity_poly.entity_id
_entity_poly.type
_entity_poly.pdbx_seq_one_letter_code
_entity_poly.pdbx_strand_id
1 'polypeptide(L)'
;MVMGMNPFNNSQQPNLGQVNDATLMALSQQGNPNFSHAALLEQASAQQQMQRMATEKNIEVPKVNFYPSRHANPYKARKQDINQAYKLLAPTKRAFFDPRRLFRHSKYMYNKDTAVCCVDGCNVKQLIQHDNLYARITDEESGRTLWDMYWQNPVTGEPEAFIAREGVTSGRKMRATYCPEHLHLYHLLCRWEDQQDVEDEMKPSRFRDKIKRGVSIVTVPISTVTGVDTGPSHPMITKYESFFAEISADARGSNGISMQHYTNPVTGDNDITTITFDMRMFQKELMEMNQPNPAFQDILNQQAQVLAPAPTIPEAVMEGMQ
;
A
#
# COMPACT_ATOMS: atom_id res chain seq x y z
N MET A 1 -0.64 49.79 15.61
CA MET A 1 -0.13 48.41 15.77
C MET A 1 -1.23 47.57 16.36
N VAL A 2 -1.99 46.86 15.53
CA VAL A 2 -3.01 45.91 15.97
C VAL A 2 -2.36 44.53 15.91
N MET A 3 -2.11 43.93 17.07
CA MET A 3 -1.64 42.55 17.19
C MET A 3 -2.74 41.63 16.65
N GLY A 4 -2.46 40.96 15.54
CA GLY A 4 -3.31 39.90 15.00
C GLY A 4 -3.38 38.73 15.96
N MET A 5 -4.57 38.49 16.50
CA MET A 5 -4.90 37.28 17.25
C MET A 5 -4.82 36.08 16.30
N ASN A 6 -3.96 35.11 16.63
CA ASN A 6 -3.96 33.78 16.00
C ASN A 6 -5.28 33.06 16.34
N PRO A 7 -6.11 32.66 15.36
CA PRO A 7 -7.30 31.86 15.61
C PRO A 7 -6.93 30.38 15.54
N PHE A 8 -6.03 29.92 16.42
CA PHE A 8 -5.96 28.48 16.70
C PHE A 8 -7.08 28.15 17.68
N ASN A 9 -8.27 28.01 17.10
CA ASN A 9 -9.45 27.49 17.76
C ASN A 9 -9.15 26.05 18.19
N ASN A 10 -8.93 25.87 19.49
CA ASN A 10 -8.78 24.58 20.14
C ASN A 10 -10.18 23.97 20.32
N SER A 11 -10.87 23.71 19.20
CA SER A 11 -12.08 22.89 19.23
C SER A 11 -11.61 21.46 19.49
N GLN A 12 -11.96 20.90 20.65
CA GLN A 12 -11.78 19.47 20.94
C GLN A 12 -12.43 18.68 19.80
N GLN A 13 -11.61 18.11 18.92
CA GLN A 13 -12.13 17.39 17.76
C GLN A 13 -12.70 16.04 18.24
N PRO A 14 -13.94 15.70 17.87
CA PRO A 14 -14.60 14.48 18.31
C PRO A 14 -13.96 13.25 17.66
N ASN A 15 -13.90 12.18 18.43
CA ASN A 15 -13.23 10.93 18.09
C ASN A 15 -13.87 10.27 16.85
N LEU A 16 -13.14 10.02 15.76
CA LEU A 16 -13.69 9.59 14.45
C LEU A 16 -14.60 8.34 14.51
N GLY A 17 -14.17 7.29 15.21
CA GLY A 17 -15.04 6.12 15.44
C GLY A 17 -16.36 6.34 16.22
N GLN A 18 -16.63 7.52 16.80
CA GLN A 18 -17.86 7.84 17.54
C GLN A 18 -18.71 8.94 16.88
N VAL A 19 -18.27 9.48 15.75
CA VAL A 19 -18.97 10.61 15.11
C VAL A 19 -20.14 10.07 14.27
N ASN A 20 -21.24 10.82 14.26
CA ASN A 20 -22.42 10.48 13.47
C ASN A 20 -22.14 10.68 11.97
N ASP A 21 -22.82 9.91 11.12
CA ASP A 21 -22.65 9.89 9.66
C ASP A 21 -22.85 11.30 9.05
N ALA A 22 -23.81 12.06 9.57
CA ALA A 22 -24.04 13.45 9.20
C ALA A 22 -22.82 14.37 9.46
N THR A 23 -22.04 14.07 10.50
CA THR A 23 -20.81 14.84 10.81
C THR A 23 -19.64 14.39 9.94
N LEU A 24 -19.56 13.10 9.59
CA LEU A 24 -18.59 12.60 8.61
C LEU A 24 -18.84 13.21 7.23
N MET A 25 -20.10 13.31 6.80
CA MET A 25 -20.50 14.01 5.59
C MET A 25 -20.19 15.51 5.65
N ALA A 26 -20.41 16.18 6.78
CA ALA A 26 -20.03 17.58 6.93
C ALA A 26 -18.50 17.77 6.88
N LEU A 27 -17.72 16.83 7.42
CA LEU A 27 -16.26 16.85 7.36
C LEU A 27 -15.75 16.61 5.93
N SER A 28 -16.37 15.71 5.18
CA SER A 28 -16.00 15.45 3.79
C SER A 28 -16.32 16.63 2.87
N GLN A 29 -17.43 17.35 3.11
CA GLN A 29 -17.80 18.52 2.32
C GLN A 29 -16.96 19.76 2.63
N GLN A 30 -16.41 19.85 3.86
CA GLN A 30 -15.55 20.96 4.29
C GLN A 30 -14.05 20.69 4.07
N GLY A 31 -13.69 19.44 3.78
CA GLY A 31 -12.31 18.98 3.65
C GLY A 31 -11.74 19.13 2.23
N ASN A 32 -10.50 18.67 2.09
CA ASN A 32 -9.85 18.50 0.79
C ASN A 32 -10.74 17.65 -0.15
N PRO A 33 -11.03 18.10 -1.39
CA PRO A 33 -11.88 17.34 -2.33
C PRO A 33 -11.33 15.94 -2.67
N ASN A 34 -10.05 15.68 -2.37
CA ASN A 34 -9.42 14.38 -2.58
C ASN A 34 -9.56 13.44 -1.36
N PHE A 35 -10.10 13.91 -0.23
CA PHE A 35 -10.49 13.06 0.87
C PHE A 35 -12.00 12.82 0.78
N SER A 36 -12.35 11.75 0.07
CA SER A 36 -13.74 11.40 -0.20
C SER A 36 -14.48 11.11 1.11
N HIS A 37 -15.79 11.28 1.08
CA HIS A 37 -16.67 10.78 2.16
C HIS A 37 -16.41 9.29 2.44
N ALA A 38 -16.10 8.53 1.40
CA ALA A 38 -15.85 7.11 1.47
C ALA A 38 -14.56 6.80 2.26
N ALA A 39 -13.46 7.53 2.04
CA ALA A 39 -12.23 7.38 2.82
C ALA A 39 -12.43 7.71 4.32
N LEU A 40 -13.24 8.73 4.65
CA LEU A 40 -13.61 9.05 6.03
C LEU A 40 -14.44 7.92 6.67
N LEU A 41 -15.37 7.37 5.92
CA LEU A 41 -16.26 6.31 6.38
C LEU A 41 -15.49 5.00 6.55
N GLU A 42 -14.56 4.68 5.64
CA GLU A 42 -13.66 3.54 5.77
C GLU A 42 -12.81 3.68 7.04
N GLN A 43 -12.17 4.82 7.26
CA GLN A 43 -11.39 5.08 8.46
C GLN A 43 -12.24 5.00 9.74
N ALA A 44 -13.46 5.55 9.72
CA ALA A 44 -14.38 5.45 10.85
C ALA A 44 -14.80 4.00 11.11
N SER A 45 -15.06 3.22 10.06
CA SER A 45 -15.44 1.82 10.15
C SER A 45 -14.30 0.94 10.68
N ALA A 46 -13.07 1.16 10.19
CA ALA A 46 -11.87 0.49 10.66
C ALA A 46 -11.66 0.75 12.16
N GLN A 47 -11.82 2.01 12.59
CA GLN A 47 -11.70 2.38 14.00
C GLN A 47 -12.77 1.75 14.89
N GLN A 48 -14.02 1.69 14.45
CA GLN A 48 -15.08 1.03 15.22
C GLN A 48 -14.81 -0.46 15.38
N GLN A 49 -14.37 -1.13 14.32
CA GLN A 49 -14.08 -2.56 14.35
C GLN A 49 -12.89 -2.87 15.26
N MET A 50 -11.82 -2.10 15.15
CA MET A 50 -10.67 -2.22 16.05
C MET A 50 -11.05 -1.99 17.52
N GLN A 51 -11.94 -1.04 17.81
CA GLN A 51 -12.40 -0.81 19.19
C GLN A 51 -13.19 -2.00 19.76
N ARG A 52 -14.01 -2.66 18.93
CA ARG A 52 -14.72 -3.90 19.33
C ARG A 52 -13.72 -5.01 19.63
N MET A 53 -12.72 -5.21 18.77
CA MET A 53 -11.69 -6.23 19.00
C MET A 53 -10.82 -5.94 20.23
N ALA A 54 -10.47 -4.66 20.44
CA ALA A 54 -9.73 -4.22 21.61
C ALA A 54 -10.48 -4.53 22.91
N THR A 55 -11.80 -4.32 22.94
CA THR A 55 -12.64 -4.62 24.10
C THR A 55 -12.88 -6.11 24.29
N GLU A 56 -13.10 -6.87 23.21
CA GLU A 56 -13.32 -8.32 23.28
C GLU A 56 -12.09 -9.09 23.77
N LYS A 57 -10.88 -8.70 23.31
CA LYS A 57 -9.65 -9.45 23.57
C LYS A 57 -8.66 -8.76 24.52
N ASN A 58 -9.03 -7.61 25.09
CA ASN A 58 -8.17 -6.79 25.95
C ASN A 58 -6.82 -6.43 25.29
N ILE A 59 -6.85 -6.13 23.99
CA ILE A 59 -5.65 -5.75 23.23
C ILE A 59 -5.66 -4.22 23.06
N GLU A 60 -4.54 -3.57 23.36
CA GLU A 60 -4.37 -2.13 23.13
C GLU A 60 -4.19 -1.86 21.63
N VAL A 61 -5.27 -1.45 20.97
CA VAL A 61 -5.24 -1.02 19.57
C VAL A 61 -5.17 0.51 19.52
N PRO A 62 -4.08 1.09 18.98
CA PRO A 62 -3.93 2.54 18.91
C PRO A 62 -4.92 3.13 17.90
N LYS A 63 -5.45 4.31 18.26
CA LYS A 63 -6.38 5.05 17.42
C LYS A 63 -5.70 6.28 16.81
N VAL A 64 -5.77 6.40 15.50
CA VAL A 64 -5.19 7.53 14.76
C VAL A 64 -6.27 8.54 14.43
N ASN A 65 -6.28 9.65 15.14
CA ASN A 65 -7.20 10.75 14.87
C ASN A 65 -6.61 11.66 13.78
N PHE A 66 -6.91 11.35 12.52
CA PHE A 66 -6.61 12.20 11.38
C PHE A 66 -7.82 13.06 11.03
N TYR A 67 -7.62 14.35 10.76
CA TYR A 67 -8.70 15.23 10.33
C TYR A 67 -8.24 15.99 9.09
N PRO A 68 -8.97 15.91 7.98
CA PRO A 68 -8.65 16.66 6.78
C PRO A 68 -8.64 18.17 7.04
N SER A 69 -7.72 18.86 6.39
CA SER A 69 -7.63 20.31 6.40
C SER A 69 -8.87 20.93 5.76
N ARG A 70 -9.35 22.02 6.38
CA ARG A 70 -10.48 22.85 5.90
C ARG A 70 -10.04 24.04 5.05
N HIS A 71 -8.85 23.97 4.47
CA HIS A 71 -8.29 25.08 3.73
C HIS A 71 -8.99 25.24 2.36
N ALA A 72 -9.48 26.44 2.04
CA ALA A 72 -10.28 26.68 0.83
C ALA A 72 -9.57 26.34 -0.49
N ASN A 73 -8.24 26.51 -0.54
CA ASN A 73 -7.42 26.07 -1.67
C ASN A 73 -7.01 24.58 -1.50
N PRO A 74 -7.37 23.69 -2.46
CA PRO A 74 -7.11 22.25 -2.36
C PRO A 74 -5.62 21.89 -2.30
N TYR A 75 -4.76 22.63 -3.02
CA TYR A 75 -3.31 22.42 -2.98
C TYR A 75 -2.72 22.71 -1.59
N LYS A 76 -3.19 23.78 -0.95
CA LYS A 76 -2.75 24.13 0.42
C LYS A 76 -3.34 23.17 1.46
N ALA A 77 -4.58 22.71 1.26
CA ALA A 77 -5.20 21.69 2.10
C ALA A 77 -4.37 20.39 2.07
N ARG A 78 -4.09 19.88 0.86
CA ARG A 78 -3.25 18.69 0.63
C ARG A 78 -1.89 18.80 1.30
N LYS A 79 -1.21 19.93 1.15
CA LYS A 79 0.08 20.16 1.82
C LYS A 79 -0.03 20.13 3.35
N GLN A 80 -1.13 20.65 3.92
CA GLN A 80 -1.37 20.57 5.35
C GLN A 80 -1.67 19.14 5.80
N ASP A 81 -2.47 18.41 5.03
CA ASP A 81 -2.80 17.00 5.25
C ASP A 81 -1.54 16.11 5.26
N ILE A 82 -0.67 16.29 4.25
CA ILE A 82 0.64 15.63 4.15
C ILE A 82 1.48 15.93 5.38
N ASN A 83 1.63 17.20 5.75
CA ASN A 83 2.42 17.58 6.93
C ASN A 83 1.85 16.99 8.23
N GLN A 84 0.52 16.92 8.35
CA GLN A 84 -0.14 16.30 9.49
C GLN A 84 0.09 14.79 9.53
N ALA A 85 -0.04 14.11 8.39
CA ALA A 85 0.24 12.68 8.28
C ALA A 85 1.71 12.37 8.62
N TYR A 86 2.67 13.16 8.11
CA TYR A 86 4.08 13.03 8.49
C TYR A 86 4.30 13.17 10.00
N LYS A 87 3.57 14.08 10.65
CA LYS A 87 3.67 14.29 12.10
C LYS A 87 3.12 13.10 12.89
N LEU A 88 2.00 12.51 12.43
CA LEU A 88 1.37 11.36 13.06
C LEU A 88 2.13 10.06 12.81
N LEU A 89 2.72 9.89 11.63
CA LEU A 89 3.49 8.70 11.25
C LEU A 89 4.95 8.75 11.69
N ALA A 90 5.41 9.90 12.19
CA ALA A 90 6.78 10.07 12.66
C ALA A 90 7.08 9.08 13.80
N PRO A 91 8.12 8.24 13.68
CA PRO A 91 8.47 7.28 14.72
C PRO A 91 8.78 7.98 16.06
N THR A 92 8.30 7.40 17.15
CA THR A 92 8.46 7.99 18.49
C THR A 92 9.94 8.01 18.90
N LYS A 93 10.45 9.23 19.13
CA LYS A 93 11.84 9.47 19.52
C LYS A 93 11.96 9.41 21.04
N ARG A 94 13.07 8.87 21.54
CA ARG A 94 13.40 8.94 22.97
C ARG A 94 13.68 10.39 23.36
N ALA A 95 13.39 10.74 24.62
CA ALA A 95 13.78 12.04 25.18
C ALA A 95 15.28 12.28 24.98
N PHE A 96 15.67 13.54 24.77
CA PHE A 96 17.07 13.89 24.50
C PHE A 96 18.01 13.45 25.64
N PHE A 97 17.52 13.55 26.89
CA PHE A 97 18.25 13.18 28.10
C PHE A 97 18.07 11.71 28.53
N ASP A 98 17.43 10.87 27.72
CA ASP A 98 17.33 9.44 28.03
C ASP A 98 18.73 8.81 27.98
N PRO A 99 19.22 8.16 29.06
CA PRO A 99 20.53 7.51 29.07
C PRO A 99 20.69 6.49 27.93
N ARG A 100 19.62 5.84 27.46
CA ARG A 100 19.70 4.91 26.32
C ARG A 100 19.95 5.62 24.99
N ARG A 101 19.51 6.88 24.86
CA ARG A 101 19.79 7.71 23.69
C ARG A 101 21.21 8.27 23.73
N LEU A 102 21.67 8.70 24.91
CA LEU A 102 23.00 9.27 25.12
C LEU A 102 24.11 8.21 25.09
N PHE A 103 23.93 7.06 25.74
CA PHE A 103 24.97 6.04 25.92
C PHE A 103 24.89 4.85 24.95
N ARG A 104 23.74 4.58 24.32
CA ARG A 104 23.55 3.43 23.40
C ARG A 104 23.10 3.82 21.99
N HIS A 105 23.20 5.11 21.64
CA HIS A 105 22.81 5.67 20.33
C HIS A 105 21.42 5.26 19.82
N SER A 106 20.50 4.82 20.70
CA SER A 106 19.15 4.41 20.33
C SER A 106 18.26 5.65 20.24
N LYS A 107 18.16 6.27 19.06
CA LYS A 107 17.33 7.47 18.84
C LYS A 107 15.82 7.21 19.02
N TYR A 108 15.36 6.05 18.59
CA TYR A 108 13.93 5.69 18.53
C TYR A 108 13.53 4.75 19.67
N MET A 109 12.31 4.91 20.17
CA MET A 109 11.81 4.17 21.33
C MET A 109 11.46 2.72 20.98
N TYR A 110 10.81 2.53 19.83
CA TYR A 110 10.24 1.25 19.38
C TYR A 110 11.03 0.57 18.25
N ASN A 111 12.27 0.99 18.01
CA ASN A 111 13.15 0.38 17.01
C ASN A 111 13.86 -0.86 17.60
N LYS A 112 13.13 -1.98 17.70
CA LYS A 112 13.62 -3.21 18.32
C LYS A 112 13.32 -4.44 17.47
N ASP A 113 12.07 -4.56 17.04
CA ASP A 113 11.54 -5.73 16.34
C ASP A 113 10.59 -5.30 15.22
N THR A 114 10.59 -6.03 14.11
CA THR A 114 9.74 -5.76 12.94
C THR A 114 8.26 -5.95 13.23
N ALA A 115 7.93 -6.66 14.31
CA ALA A 115 6.57 -6.87 14.78
C ALA A 115 5.98 -5.77 15.70
N VAL A 116 6.70 -4.65 15.91
CA VAL A 116 6.26 -3.58 16.82
C VAL A 116 5.98 -2.29 16.05
N CYS A 117 4.87 -1.63 16.37
CA CYS A 117 4.51 -0.33 15.79
C CYS A 117 5.56 0.74 16.17
N CYS A 118 6.12 1.44 15.19
CA CYS A 118 7.16 2.45 15.44
C CYS A 118 6.65 3.75 16.08
N VAL A 119 5.33 3.99 16.02
CA VAL A 119 4.68 5.19 16.57
C VAL A 119 4.21 4.92 18.00
N ASP A 120 3.31 3.96 18.20
CA ASP A 120 2.68 3.74 19.51
C ASP A 120 3.32 2.65 20.35
N GLY A 121 4.09 1.74 19.72
CA GLY A 121 4.65 0.57 20.40
C GLY A 121 3.71 -0.64 20.51
N CYS A 122 2.55 -0.60 19.85
CA CYS A 122 1.62 -1.73 19.75
C CYS A 122 2.29 -2.98 19.15
N ASN A 123 1.99 -4.16 19.70
CA ASN A 123 2.53 -5.43 19.24
C ASN A 123 1.69 -6.00 18.08
N VAL A 124 2.15 -5.75 16.86
CA VAL A 124 1.46 -6.13 15.62
C VAL A 124 1.42 -7.65 15.43
N LYS A 125 2.43 -8.39 15.92
CA LYS A 125 2.42 -9.85 15.82
C LYS A 125 1.26 -10.48 16.58
N GLN A 126 0.98 -10.00 17.79
CA GLN A 126 -0.17 -10.47 18.56
C GLN A 126 -1.48 -10.08 17.88
N LEU A 127 -1.53 -8.90 17.28
CA LEU A 127 -2.70 -8.44 16.53
C LEU A 127 -3.03 -9.36 15.36
N ILE A 128 -2.03 -9.64 14.49
CA ILE A 128 -2.19 -10.50 13.31
C ILE A 128 -2.56 -11.94 13.69
N GLN A 129 -2.00 -12.47 14.78
CA GLN A 129 -2.32 -13.84 15.25
C GLN A 129 -3.80 -14.00 15.60
N HIS A 130 -4.45 -12.95 16.07
CA HIS A 130 -5.86 -12.99 16.45
C HIS A 130 -6.79 -12.62 15.30
N ASP A 131 -6.44 -11.61 14.52
CA ASP A 131 -7.20 -11.16 13.37
C ASP A 131 -6.34 -10.32 12.43
N ASN A 132 -6.43 -10.58 11.13
CA ASN A 132 -5.68 -9.80 10.15
C ASN A 132 -6.44 -8.54 9.76
N LEU A 133 -6.41 -7.53 10.63
CA LEU A 133 -7.05 -6.24 10.41
C LEU A 133 -6.53 -5.54 9.13
N TYR A 134 -5.30 -5.84 8.70
CA TYR A 134 -4.74 -5.31 7.44
C TYR A 134 -5.47 -5.85 6.20
N ALA A 135 -6.00 -7.07 6.26
CA ALA A 135 -6.74 -7.66 5.15
C ALA A 135 -8.17 -7.11 5.00
N ARG A 136 -8.67 -6.36 5.98
CA ARG A 136 -10.01 -5.78 5.95
C ARG A 136 -10.06 -4.36 5.42
N ILE A 137 -8.94 -3.65 5.51
CA ILE A 137 -8.80 -2.29 4.98
C ILE A 137 -8.41 -2.44 3.51
N THR A 138 -9.23 -1.88 2.64
CA THR A 138 -9.15 -2.08 1.19
C THR A 138 -9.03 -0.74 0.50
N ASP A 139 -8.02 -0.60 -0.34
CA ASP A 139 -7.92 0.60 -1.16
C ASP A 139 -9.05 0.62 -2.20
N GLU A 140 -9.78 1.74 -2.26
CA GLU A 140 -10.91 1.95 -3.16
C GLU A 140 -10.50 1.94 -4.64
N GLU A 141 -9.28 2.38 -4.95
CA GLU A 141 -8.82 2.55 -6.33
C GLU A 141 -8.32 1.23 -6.92
N SER A 142 -7.52 0.47 -6.16
CA SER A 142 -6.98 -0.81 -6.61
C SER A 142 -7.84 -2.02 -6.23
N GLY A 143 -8.77 -1.88 -5.27
CA GLY A 143 -9.54 -2.98 -4.69
C GLY A 143 -8.69 -3.98 -3.89
N ARG A 144 -7.40 -3.68 -3.66
CA ARG A 144 -6.47 -4.55 -2.94
C ARG A 144 -6.46 -4.22 -1.46
N THR A 145 -6.22 -5.23 -0.64
CA THR A 145 -6.11 -5.03 0.81
C THR A 145 -4.74 -4.45 1.17
N LEU A 146 -4.64 -3.75 2.30
CA LEU A 146 -3.34 -3.27 2.79
C LEU A 146 -2.35 -4.42 3.03
N TRP A 147 -2.86 -5.61 3.38
CA TRP A 147 -2.05 -6.81 3.51
C TRP A 147 -1.39 -7.18 2.17
N ASP A 148 -2.18 -7.23 1.10
CA ASP A 148 -1.66 -7.62 -0.21
C ASP A 148 -0.69 -6.58 -0.79
N MET A 149 -0.90 -5.29 -0.48
CA MET A 149 -0.05 -4.20 -0.98
C MET A 149 1.29 -4.07 -0.25
N TYR A 150 1.31 -4.28 1.08
CA TYR A 150 2.47 -3.92 1.90
C TYR A 150 3.09 -5.09 2.68
N TRP A 151 2.35 -6.19 2.85
CA TRP A 151 2.83 -7.38 3.57
C TRP A 151 3.21 -8.53 2.63
N GLN A 152 3.22 -8.30 1.32
CA GLN A 152 3.73 -9.25 0.34
C GLN A 152 4.96 -8.66 -0.35
N ASN A 153 6.00 -9.48 -0.50
CA ASN A 153 7.15 -9.10 -1.28
C ASN A 153 6.75 -9.06 -2.77
N PRO A 154 6.97 -7.93 -3.49
CA PRO A 154 6.51 -7.78 -4.86
C PRO A 154 7.22 -8.70 -5.87
N VAL A 155 8.38 -9.26 -5.52
CA VAL A 155 9.15 -10.14 -6.39
C VAL A 155 8.87 -11.61 -6.11
N THR A 156 8.80 -12.00 -4.82
CA THR A 156 8.66 -13.41 -4.43
C THR A 156 7.23 -13.81 -4.07
N GLY A 157 6.34 -12.85 -3.79
CA GLY A 157 4.99 -13.09 -3.29
C GLY A 157 4.93 -13.62 -1.85
N GLU A 158 6.08 -13.78 -1.18
CA GLU A 158 6.12 -14.27 0.21
C GLU A 158 5.64 -13.19 1.18
N PRO A 159 4.99 -13.58 2.30
CA PRO A 159 4.55 -12.63 3.30
C PRO A 159 5.75 -12.06 4.06
N GLU A 160 6.06 -10.78 3.83
CA GLU A 160 7.14 -10.04 4.48
C GLU A 160 6.57 -8.83 5.24
N ALA A 161 6.97 -8.66 6.50
CA ALA A 161 6.47 -7.53 7.30
C ALA A 161 6.90 -6.19 6.73
N PHE A 162 5.95 -5.25 6.62
CA PHE A 162 6.26 -3.89 6.20
C PHE A 162 7.30 -3.24 7.14
N ILE A 163 8.36 -2.68 6.57
CA ILE A 163 9.45 -2.04 7.32
C ILE A 163 9.31 -0.52 7.27
N ALA A 164 9.05 0.10 8.42
CA ALA A 164 8.96 1.54 8.56
C ALA A 164 10.34 2.23 8.37
N ARG A 165 10.33 3.51 8.01
CA ARG A 165 11.55 4.32 7.81
C ARG A 165 11.62 5.50 8.77
N GLU A 166 12.84 5.99 9.01
CA GLU A 166 13.08 7.11 9.93
C GLU A 166 12.31 8.40 9.58
N GLY A 167 12.12 8.65 8.28
CA GLY A 167 11.42 9.82 7.72
C GLY A 167 10.10 9.44 7.05
N VAL A 168 9.44 8.38 7.51
CA VAL A 168 8.17 7.85 6.97
C VAL A 168 8.33 7.27 5.55
N THR A 169 8.46 8.11 4.52
CA THR A 169 8.70 7.69 3.13
C THR A 169 10.19 7.67 2.77
N SER A 170 11.01 8.43 3.49
CA SER A 170 12.44 8.58 3.23
C SER A 170 13.33 8.16 4.40
N GLY A 171 14.64 8.04 4.14
CA GLY A 171 15.65 7.74 5.15
C GLY A 171 15.91 6.24 5.36
N ARG A 172 16.54 5.92 6.49
CA ARG A 172 17.00 4.57 6.83
C ARG A 172 15.83 3.67 7.22
N LYS A 173 15.89 2.40 6.81
CA LYS A 173 14.96 1.35 7.24
C LYS A 173 15.13 1.11 8.74
N MET A 174 14.02 0.99 9.46
CA MET A 174 13.98 0.69 10.89
C MET A 174 13.73 -0.81 11.12
N ARG A 175 13.87 -1.26 12.36
CA ARG A 175 13.42 -2.58 12.83
C ARG A 175 12.09 -2.39 13.56
N ALA A 176 11.08 -1.96 12.82
CA ALA A 176 9.73 -1.69 13.29
C ALA A 176 8.76 -1.61 12.10
N THR A 177 7.48 -1.79 12.37
CA THR A 177 6.38 -1.70 11.38
C THR A 177 5.36 -0.63 11.79
N TYR A 178 4.26 -0.50 11.04
CA TYR A 178 3.10 0.31 11.40
C TYR A 178 1.93 -0.59 11.84
N CYS A 179 1.14 -0.14 12.81
CA CYS A 179 -0.15 -0.78 13.10
C CYS A 179 -1.14 -0.54 11.94
N PRO A 180 -2.29 -1.25 11.87
CA PRO A 180 -3.22 -1.17 10.73
C PRO A 180 -3.64 0.27 10.38
N GLU A 181 -4.03 1.09 11.35
CA GLU A 181 -4.38 2.50 11.10
C GLU A 181 -3.21 3.34 10.61
N HIS A 182 -2.03 3.17 11.21
CA HIS A 182 -0.86 3.92 10.78
C HIS A 182 -0.44 3.48 9.38
N LEU A 183 -0.61 2.21 9.02
CA LEU A 183 -0.33 1.73 7.67
C LEU A 183 -1.36 2.27 6.67
N HIS A 184 -2.65 2.35 7.06
CA HIS A 184 -3.68 3.00 6.25
C HIS A 184 -3.37 4.48 6.02
N LEU A 185 -3.03 5.23 7.07
CA LEU A 185 -2.62 6.64 6.94
C LEU A 185 -1.34 6.79 6.10
N TYR A 186 -0.41 5.85 6.20
CA TYR A 186 0.79 5.81 5.35
C TYR A 186 0.45 5.59 3.88
N HIS A 187 -0.49 4.71 3.58
CA HIS A 187 -0.98 4.47 2.23
C HIS A 187 -1.62 5.75 1.64
N LEU A 188 -2.51 6.40 2.41
CA LEU A 188 -3.10 7.68 2.03
C LEU A 188 -2.05 8.79 1.82
N LEU A 189 -1.02 8.83 2.67
CA LEU A 189 0.09 9.76 2.51
C LEU A 189 0.78 9.57 1.16
N CYS A 190 1.17 8.33 0.82
CA CYS A 190 1.85 8.05 -0.45
C CYS A 190 1.02 8.54 -1.64
N ARG A 191 -0.30 8.30 -1.61
CA ARG A 191 -1.22 8.80 -2.64
C ARG A 191 -1.25 10.32 -2.73
N TRP A 192 -1.27 11.02 -1.60
CA TRP A 192 -1.24 12.48 -1.61
C TRP A 192 0.08 13.04 -2.10
N GLU A 193 1.19 12.37 -1.80
CA GLU A 193 2.52 12.74 -2.32
C GLU A 193 2.56 12.57 -3.84
N ASP A 194 2.14 11.43 -4.37
CA ASP A 194 2.11 11.17 -5.81
C ASP A 194 1.24 12.21 -6.54
N GLN A 195 0.07 12.52 -6.00
CA GLN A 195 -0.80 13.56 -6.56
C GLN A 195 -0.18 14.96 -6.49
N GLN A 196 0.50 15.29 -5.39
CA GLN A 196 1.17 16.58 -5.26
C GLN A 196 2.36 16.67 -6.23
N ASP A 197 3.09 15.58 -6.43
CA ASP A 197 4.21 15.51 -7.36
C ASP A 197 3.71 15.67 -8.81
N VAL A 198 2.62 14.98 -9.20
CA VAL A 198 1.99 15.16 -10.52
C VAL A 198 1.54 16.62 -10.73
N GLU A 199 0.84 17.22 -9.77
CA GLU A 199 0.42 18.63 -9.86
C GLU A 199 1.61 19.60 -9.91
N ASP A 200 2.68 19.31 -9.17
CA ASP A 200 3.90 20.10 -9.18
C ASP A 200 4.65 19.98 -10.51
N GLU A 201 4.63 18.80 -11.14
CA GLU A 201 5.23 18.58 -12.46
C GLU A 201 4.49 19.32 -13.57
N MET A 202 3.17 19.46 -13.47
CA MET A 202 2.38 20.27 -14.39
C MET A 202 2.66 21.79 -14.30
N LYS A 203 3.33 22.27 -13.24
CA LYS A 203 3.60 23.71 -13.07
C LYS A 203 4.81 24.15 -13.90
N PRO A 204 4.65 25.19 -14.75
CA PRO A 204 5.75 25.68 -15.61
C PRO A 204 6.94 26.26 -14.82
N SER A 205 6.75 26.62 -13.55
CA SER A 205 7.82 27.13 -12.69
C SER A 205 8.86 26.08 -12.31
N ARG A 206 8.51 24.78 -12.25
CA ARG A 206 9.43 23.70 -11.88
C ARG A 206 10.50 23.44 -12.92
N PHE A 207 10.27 23.76 -14.19
CA PHE A 207 11.33 23.72 -15.22
C PHE A 207 12.50 24.64 -14.84
N ARG A 208 12.20 25.86 -14.39
CA ARG A 208 13.22 26.80 -13.91
C ARG A 208 13.95 26.27 -12.68
N ASP A 209 13.26 25.58 -11.78
CA ASP A 209 13.87 25.00 -10.58
C ASP A 209 14.74 23.77 -10.88
N LYS A 210 14.32 22.91 -11.82
CA LYS A 210 15.11 21.77 -12.32
C LYS A 210 16.40 22.26 -13.02
N ILE A 211 16.28 23.30 -13.86
CA ILE A 211 17.44 23.97 -14.51
C ILE A 211 18.37 24.61 -13.46
N LYS A 212 17.84 25.31 -12.45
CA LYS A 212 18.64 25.91 -11.37
C LYS A 212 19.38 24.88 -10.51
N ARG A 213 18.83 23.67 -10.38
CA ARG A 213 19.48 22.54 -9.70
C ARG A 213 20.50 21.82 -10.59
N GLY A 214 20.76 22.32 -11.80
CA GLY A 214 21.72 21.74 -12.75
C GLY A 214 21.22 20.47 -13.42
N VAL A 215 19.92 20.15 -13.32
CA VAL A 215 19.31 19.00 -13.98
C VAL A 215 18.83 19.45 -15.36
N SER A 216 19.57 19.12 -16.40
CA SER A 216 19.08 19.22 -17.77
C SER A 216 18.03 18.14 -17.98
N ILE A 217 16.79 18.55 -18.17
CA ILE A 217 15.73 17.63 -18.60
C ILE A 217 15.98 17.39 -20.09
N VAL A 218 16.63 16.27 -20.39
CA VAL A 218 16.57 15.71 -21.75
C VAL A 218 15.18 15.10 -21.84
N THR A 219 14.21 15.89 -22.33
CA THR A 219 12.97 15.31 -22.84
C THR A 219 13.37 14.46 -24.03
N VAL A 220 13.64 13.18 -23.80
CA VAL A 220 13.60 12.20 -24.86
C VAL A 220 12.12 12.14 -25.24
N PRO A 221 11.72 12.65 -26.41
CA PRO A 221 10.36 12.44 -26.87
C PRO A 221 10.12 10.93 -26.87
N ILE A 222 9.10 10.46 -26.15
CA ILE A 222 8.78 9.02 -26.09
C ILE A 222 8.43 8.48 -27.49
N SER A 223 8.20 9.36 -28.47
CA SER A 223 8.12 9.00 -29.88
C SER A 223 9.42 8.45 -30.50
N THR A 224 10.55 8.39 -29.78
CA THR A 224 11.81 7.84 -30.32
C THR A 224 12.34 6.61 -29.58
N VAL A 225 11.64 6.11 -28.55
CA VAL A 225 12.02 4.84 -27.89
C VAL A 225 11.04 3.77 -28.36
N THR A 226 11.53 2.94 -29.29
CA THR A 226 10.83 2.02 -30.20
C THR A 226 10.21 2.73 -31.40
N GLY A 227 10.73 2.44 -32.60
CA GLY A 227 10.31 3.04 -33.86
C GLY A 227 8.85 2.74 -34.20
N VAL A 228 7.96 3.56 -33.66
CA VAL A 228 6.57 3.66 -34.06
C VAL A 228 6.41 5.08 -34.57
N ASP A 229 6.65 5.27 -35.85
CA ASP A 229 6.40 6.52 -36.54
C ASP A 229 4.93 6.92 -36.34
N THR A 230 4.72 7.93 -35.50
CA THR A 230 3.44 8.59 -35.28
C THR A 230 3.11 9.46 -36.49
N GLY A 231 2.72 8.82 -37.60
CA GLY A 231 1.90 9.46 -38.61
C GLY A 231 0.50 9.74 -38.05
N PRO A 232 -0.26 10.69 -38.61
CA PRO A 232 -1.66 10.91 -38.24
C PRO A 232 -2.45 9.62 -38.51
N SER A 233 -2.76 8.89 -37.43
CA SER A 233 -3.55 7.67 -37.47
C SER A 233 -4.92 7.96 -38.07
N HIS A 234 -5.38 7.10 -38.98
CA HIS A 234 -6.69 7.22 -39.61
C HIS A 234 -7.82 7.24 -38.54
N PRO A 235 -8.89 8.06 -38.68
CA PRO A 235 -9.90 8.27 -37.64
C PRO A 235 -10.59 7.00 -37.12
N MET A 236 -10.64 5.93 -37.92
CA MET A 236 -11.18 4.63 -37.48
C MET A 236 -10.27 3.90 -36.48
N ILE A 237 -8.96 4.13 -36.54
CA ILE A 237 -7.96 3.48 -35.68
C ILE A 237 -7.90 4.16 -34.31
N THR A 238 -8.11 5.49 -34.26
CA THR A 238 -8.15 6.28 -33.01
C THR A 238 -9.18 5.74 -32.00
N LYS A 239 -10.30 5.17 -32.47
CA LYS A 239 -11.29 4.53 -31.59
C LYS A 239 -10.73 3.31 -30.85
N TYR A 240 -9.78 2.59 -31.45
CA TYR A 240 -9.20 1.37 -30.91
C TYR A 240 -7.87 1.60 -30.21
N GLU A 241 -7.41 2.84 -30.09
CA GLU A 241 -6.13 3.19 -29.46
C GLU A 241 -6.07 2.73 -28.00
N SER A 242 -7.17 2.89 -27.25
CA SER A 242 -7.27 2.39 -25.87
C SER A 242 -7.15 0.86 -25.79
N PHE A 243 -7.76 0.15 -26.75
CA PHE A 243 -7.68 -1.30 -26.85
C PHE A 243 -6.27 -1.79 -27.16
N PHE A 244 -5.55 -1.11 -28.06
CA PHE A 244 -4.13 -1.44 -28.34
C PHE A 244 -3.23 -1.14 -27.14
N ALA A 245 -3.50 -0.07 -26.38
CA ALA A 245 -2.74 0.26 -25.17
C ALA A 245 -2.89 -0.82 -24.10
N GLU A 246 -4.11 -1.28 -23.83
CA GLU A 246 -4.40 -2.36 -22.87
C GLU A 246 -3.72 -3.67 -23.30
N ILE A 247 -3.86 -4.08 -24.56
CA ILE A 247 -3.21 -5.31 -25.06
C ILE A 247 -1.68 -5.20 -25.02
N SER A 248 -1.10 -4.02 -25.27
CA SER A 248 0.34 -3.81 -25.16
C SER A 248 0.86 -3.90 -23.72
N ALA A 249 0.00 -3.58 -22.74
CA ALA A 249 0.31 -3.78 -21.33
C ALA A 249 0.22 -5.26 -20.96
N ASP A 250 -0.84 -5.94 -21.42
CA ASP A 250 -1.08 -7.36 -21.13
C ASP A 250 -0.08 -8.29 -21.83
N ALA A 251 0.37 -7.94 -23.03
CA ALA A 251 1.42 -8.67 -23.76
C ALA A 251 2.80 -8.56 -23.11
N ARG A 252 3.03 -7.56 -22.25
CA ARG A 252 4.26 -7.49 -21.43
C ARG A 252 4.20 -8.39 -20.20
N GLY A 253 3.00 -8.71 -19.71
CA GLY A 253 2.78 -9.51 -18.51
C GLY A 253 2.46 -10.98 -18.76
N SER A 254 1.88 -11.32 -19.91
CA SER A 254 1.45 -12.68 -20.26
C SER A 254 2.27 -13.27 -21.40
N ASN A 255 2.59 -14.56 -21.33
CA ASN A 255 3.29 -15.25 -22.42
C ASN A 255 2.33 -15.71 -23.54
N GLY A 256 1.03 -15.48 -23.37
CA GLY A 256 -0.03 -15.91 -24.29
C GLY A 256 -0.41 -14.89 -25.37
N ILE A 257 0.03 -13.63 -25.24
CA ILE A 257 -0.28 -12.56 -26.20
C ILE A 257 1.00 -12.14 -26.93
N SER A 258 1.01 -12.26 -28.25
CA SER A 258 2.10 -11.75 -29.08
C SER A 258 1.59 -10.70 -30.05
N MET A 259 2.24 -9.54 -30.05
CA MET A 259 1.99 -8.47 -31.00
C MET A 259 3.18 -8.37 -31.96
N GLN A 260 2.93 -8.49 -33.26
CA GLN A 260 3.95 -8.37 -34.31
C GLN A 260 3.61 -7.21 -35.23
N HIS A 261 4.61 -6.38 -35.53
CA HIS A 261 4.50 -5.30 -36.48
C HIS A 261 5.31 -5.64 -37.73
N TYR A 262 4.66 -5.60 -38.88
CA TYR A 262 5.28 -5.76 -40.18
C TYR A 262 5.50 -4.36 -40.76
N THR A 263 6.75 -3.89 -40.69
CA THR A 263 7.18 -2.64 -41.30
C THR A 263 7.37 -2.81 -42.80
N ASN A 264 6.96 -1.82 -43.58
CA ASN A 264 7.29 -1.74 -44.99
C ASN A 264 8.81 -1.57 -45.15
N PRO A 265 9.50 -2.42 -45.94
CA PRO A 265 10.94 -2.31 -46.12
C PRO A 265 11.38 -1.04 -46.88
N VAL A 266 10.46 -0.32 -47.52
CA VAL A 266 10.75 0.88 -48.31
C VAL A 266 10.43 2.17 -47.55
N THR A 267 9.31 2.23 -46.82
CA THR A 267 8.89 3.44 -46.10
C THR A 267 9.27 3.43 -44.62
N GLY A 268 9.55 2.25 -44.04
CA GLY A 268 9.79 2.10 -42.60
C GLY A 268 8.52 2.13 -41.74
N ASP A 269 7.38 2.50 -42.32
CA ASP A 269 6.09 2.57 -41.63
C ASP A 269 5.55 1.17 -41.31
N ASN A 270 4.80 1.06 -40.20
CA ASN A 270 4.12 -0.16 -39.82
C ASN A 270 2.84 -0.36 -40.65
N ASP A 271 2.92 -1.19 -41.70
CA ASP A 271 1.79 -1.46 -42.61
C ASP A 271 0.76 -2.41 -41.98
N ILE A 272 1.23 -3.43 -41.24
CA ILE A 272 0.36 -4.47 -40.67
C ILE A 272 0.77 -4.75 -39.22
N THR A 273 -0.18 -4.66 -38.30
CA THR A 273 -0.01 -5.14 -36.93
C THR A 273 -0.88 -6.38 -36.72
N THR A 274 -0.27 -7.47 -36.30
CA THR A 274 -0.96 -8.73 -35.99
C THR A 274 -0.91 -8.98 -34.49
N ILE A 275 -2.09 -9.13 -33.87
CA ILE A 275 -2.23 -9.55 -32.48
C ILE A 275 -2.64 -11.02 -32.49
N THR A 276 -1.82 -11.87 -31.88
CA THR A 276 -2.10 -13.31 -31.76
C THR A 276 -2.28 -13.67 -30.30
N PHE A 277 -3.39 -14.34 -30.00
CA PHE A 277 -3.68 -14.91 -28.70
C PHE A 277 -3.50 -16.43 -28.78
N ASP A 278 -2.47 -16.98 -28.12
CA ASP A 278 -2.32 -18.44 -28.03
C ASP A 278 -3.18 -18.97 -26.88
N MET A 279 -4.36 -19.48 -27.26
CA MET A 279 -5.34 -20.05 -26.33
C MET A 279 -4.76 -21.19 -25.47
N ARG A 280 -3.71 -21.89 -25.92
CA ARG A 280 -3.10 -22.98 -25.14
C ARG A 280 -2.30 -22.44 -23.96
N MET A 281 -1.64 -21.29 -24.13
CA MET A 281 -0.92 -20.62 -23.05
C MET A 281 -1.89 -20.09 -22.01
N PHE A 282 -3.02 -19.51 -22.44
CA PHE A 282 -4.07 -19.09 -21.52
C PHE A 282 -4.70 -20.25 -20.76
N GLN A 283 -4.94 -21.39 -21.41
CA GLN A 283 -5.44 -22.59 -20.72
C GLN A 283 -4.44 -23.12 -19.69
N LYS A 284 -3.14 -23.04 -19.99
CA LYS A 284 -2.09 -23.41 -19.04
C LYS A 284 -2.04 -22.45 -17.84
N GLU A 285 -2.08 -21.14 -18.06
CA GLU A 285 -2.15 -20.14 -16.99
C GLU A 285 -3.42 -20.31 -16.13
N LEU A 286 -4.57 -20.59 -16.74
CA LEU A 286 -5.82 -20.93 -16.04
C LEU A 286 -5.71 -22.23 -15.22
N MET A 287 -4.98 -23.23 -15.72
CA MET A 287 -4.73 -24.47 -14.97
C MET A 287 -3.76 -24.24 -13.82
N GLU A 288 -2.71 -23.43 -14.01
CA GLU A 288 -1.75 -23.07 -12.96
C GLU A 288 -2.42 -22.22 -11.86
N MET A 289 -3.36 -21.34 -12.23
CA MET A 289 -4.14 -20.54 -11.28
C MET A 289 -5.19 -21.38 -10.52
N ASN A 290 -5.72 -22.44 -11.12
CA ASN A 290 -6.68 -23.36 -10.49
C ASN A 290 -6.02 -24.53 -9.75
N GLN A 291 -4.69 -24.70 -9.85
CA GLN A 291 -4.01 -25.70 -9.06
C GLN A 291 -3.78 -25.18 -7.64
N PRO A 292 -4.24 -25.91 -6.60
CA PRO A 292 -3.85 -25.60 -5.23
C PRO A 292 -2.33 -25.73 -5.13
N ASN A 293 -1.67 -24.63 -4.74
CA ASN A 293 -0.24 -24.50 -4.61
C ASN A 293 0.37 -25.80 -4.00
N PRO A 294 1.32 -26.49 -4.66
CA PRO A 294 1.90 -27.73 -4.15
C PRO A 294 2.51 -27.57 -2.75
N ALA A 295 2.96 -26.36 -2.41
CA ALA A 295 3.41 -26.02 -1.06
C ALA A 295 2.31 -26.19 0.02
N PHE A 296 1.04 -26.02 -0.35
CA PHE A 296 -0.10 -26.22 0.56
C PHE A 296 -0.43 -27.71 0.76
N GLN A 297 -0.22 -28.55 -0.28
CA GLN A 297 -0.37 -30.00 -0.13
C GLN A 297 0.74 -30.62 0.71
N ASP A 298 1.98 -30.11 0.60
CA ASP A 298 3.08 -30.57 1.45
C ASP A 298 2.87 -30.24 2.93
N ILE A 299 2.27 -29.07 3.24
CA ILE A 299 1.91 -28.70 4.61
C ILE A 299 0.77 -29.59 5.15
N LEU A 300 -0.21 -29.94 4.32
CA LEU A 300 -1.31 -30.83 4.71
C LEU A 300 -0.82 -32.26 4.99
N ASN A 301 0.09 -32.78 4.16
CA ASN A 301 0.68 -34.11 4.34
C ASN A 301 1.60 -34.18 5.57
N GLN A 302 2.29 -33.08 5.92
CA GLN A 302 3.10 -33.02 7.14
C GLN A 302 2.22 -33.01 8.40
N GLN A 303 1.03 -32.38 8.39
CA GLN A 303 0.12 -32.42 9.54
C GLN A 303 -0.52 -33.80 9.77
N ALA A 304 -0.76 -34.58 8.71
CA ALA A 304 -1.33 -35.92 8.82
C ALA A 304 -0.38 -36.94 9.48
N GLN A 305 0.94 -36.74 9.42
CA GLN A 305 1.92 -37.65 10.05
C GLN A 305 2.10 -37.42 11.57
N VAL A 306 1.69 -36.27 12.11
CA VAL A 306 1.86 -35.97 13.56
C VAL A 306 0.72 -36.57 14.41
N LEU A 307 -0.35 -37.08 13.79
CA LEU A 307 -1.55 -37.59 14.48
C LEU A 307 -1.70 -39.13 14.46
N ALA A 308 -0.66 -39.88 14.08
CA ALA A 308 -0.70 -41.33 14.23
C ALA A 308 -0.57 -41.74 15.72
N PRO A 309 -1.56 -42.44 16.33
CA PRO A 309 -1.46 -42.93 17.70
C PRO A 309 -0.42 -44.05 17.81
N ALA A 310 0.25 -44.08 18.98
CA ALA A 310 1.33 -44.99 19.34
C ALA A 310 1.00 -46.50 19.12
N PRO A 311 1.99 -47.34 18.80
CA PRO A 311 1.78 -48.78 18.64
C PRO A 311 1.36 -49.41 19.97
N THR A 312 0.26 -50.17 19.92
CA THR A 312 -0.24 -51.01 21.00
C THR A 312 0.76 -52.12 21.32
N ILE A 313 1.04 -52.28 22.62
CA ILE A 313 1.90 -53.33 23.18
C ILE A 313 1.15 -54.68 23.05
N PRO A 314 1.74 -55.73 22.46
CA PRO A 314 1.10 -57.04 22.41
C PRO A 314 1.08 -57.73 23.79
N GLU A 315 -0.12 -58.06 24.23
CA GLU A 315 -0.45 -58.86 25.40
C GLU A 315 -0.20 -60.34 25.10
N ALA A 316 0.94 -60.88 25.55
CA ALA A 316 1.22 -62.32 25.45
C ALA A 316 2.35 -62.76 26.38
N VAL A 317 2.10 -62.90 27.70
CA VAL A 317 2.75 -63.96 28.52
C VAL A 317 1.89 -64.21 29.76
N MET A 318 1.11 -65.30 29.78
CA MET A 318 0.86 -66.12 30.98
C MET A 318 0.03 -67.35 30.58
N GLU A 319 0.71 -68.35 30.02
CA GLU A 319 0.23 -69.73 30.06
C GLU A 319 1.45 -70.67 30.10
N GLY A 320 1.58 -71.44 31.20
CA GLY A 320 2.40 -72.66 31.24
C GLY A 320 3.74 -72.59 31.97
N MET A 321 3.74 -72.63 33.30
CA MET A 321 4.72 -73.41 34.07
C MET A 321 3.97 -74.53 34.81
N GLN A 322 4.11 -75.74 34.29
CA GLN A 322 4.31 -76.96 35.08
C GLN A 322 5.79 -77.31 35.01
#